data_AF-A0A956QRE5-F1
#
_entry.id   AF-A0A956QRE5-F1
#
_cell.length_a   1.000
_cell.length_b   1.000
_cell.length_c   1.000
_cell.angle_alpha   90.00
_cell.angle_beta   90.00
_cell.angle_gamma   90.00
#
_symmetry.space_group_name_H-M   'P 1'
#
loop_
_entity.id
_entity.type
_entity.pdbx_description
1 polymer ?
#
loop_
_entity_poly.entity_id
_entity_poly.type
_entity_poly.pdbx_seq_one_letter_code
_entity_poly.pdbx_strand_id
1 'polypeptide(L)'
;MSLPSSSSASPDHAANHSAETELAAYFTYDTLRLELDSIESALQGISTIDRKRLFIHHNDEAEAFIENYGYNWSEEQDRTELLAIFHEACTFINDHLIPNPDTLVKETTSPMAPDEPVLRMPEAFADLADLRQLLLWASDVQHPHSRWACAVLKVIHTICHIDNTLVYKFYDRAKQHIFSHYQSVIRRDEAGRLWLGPEDGLNLNIADFEVKDKKSRNSMILKLLCKKENVAEMLFDLIGIRIITHTAADTLLALEVLRRANVILFTNVLPNRSRNSLVDYHAFKAQLEQRLAAEPQAITLDRVFELFKTIPVQYPENVDGFNPDNPDSLSDYRAIHITERPLIRVKSEELGRAIRFYFPYELQLVDLAHHQENLSGQSAHARYKQNKLRQARKRVLGPLLKTLTNPSPNPQPKPEPTDGPAIAGASS
;
A
#
# COMPACT_ATOMS: atom_id res chain seq x y z
N MET A 1 -29.11 -85.51 -9.97
CA MET A 1 -28.00 -84.98 -10.78
C MET A 1 -27.78 -83.54 -10.35
N SER A 2 -26.63 -83.31 -9.72
CA SER A 2 -26.29 -82.06 -9.03
C SER A 2 -25.59 -81.10 -9.98
N LEU A 3 -25.95 -79.82 -9.92
CA LEU A 3 -25.27 -78.71 -10.60
C LEU A 3 -23.95 -78.38 -9.89
N PRO A 4 -22.87 -78.03 -10.61
CA PRO A 4 -21.74 -77.34 -10.01
C PRO A 4 -21.80 -75.83 -10.27
N SER A 5 -21.49 -75.08 -9.23
CA SER A 5 -21.15 -73.67 -9.20
C SER A 5 -19.73 -73.43 -9.73
N SER A 6 -19.54 -72.37 -10.51
CA SER A 6 -18.20 -71.81 -10.79
C SER A 6 -18.23 -70.31 -10.51
N SER A 7 -17.39 -69.87 -9.58
CA SER A 7 -17.18 -68.46 -9.25
C SER A 7 -16.10 -67.87 -10.17
N SER A 8 -16.45 -66.84 -10.93
CA SER A 8 -15.49 -66.01 -11.67
C SER A 8 -14.99 -64.90 -10.75
N ALA A 9 -13.73 -64.96 -10.33
CA ALA A 9 -13.03 -63.84 -9.71
C ALA A 9 -12.74 -62.78 -10.79
N SER A 10 -13.15 -61.53 -10.54
CA SER A 10 -12.96 -60.39 -11.44
C SER A 10 -11.60 -59.71 -11.21
N PRO A 11 -10.97 -59.07 -12.22
CA PRO A 11 -9.61 -58.54 -12.16
C PRO A 11 -9.46 -57.16 -11.49
N ASP A 12 -10.50 -56.64 -10.83
CA ASP A 12 -10.57 -55.23 -10.40
C ASP A 12 -9.80 -54.90 -9.10
N HIS A 13 -9.26 -55.89 -8.40
CA HIS A 13 -8.56 -55.63 -7.13
C HIS A 13 -7.10 -55.16 -7.27
N ALA A 14 -6.45 -55.38 -8.43
CA ALA A 14 -5.03 -55.03 -8.58
C ALA A 14 -4.81 -53.56 -8.98
N ALA A 15 -5.73 -52.95 -9.73
CA ALA A 15 -5.62 -51.56 -10.17
C ALA A 15 -5.95 -50.55 -9.05
N ASN A 16 -6.99 -50.83 -8.26
CA ASN A 16 -7.37 -50.00 -7.12
C ASN A 16 -6.32 -49.99 -6.01
N HIS A 17 -5.64 -51.11 -5.77
CA HIS A 17 -4.56 -51.13 -4.78
C HIS A 17 -3.37 -50.25 -5.20
N SER A 18 -3.03 -50.11 -6.49
CA SER A 18 -1.92 -49.24 -6.90
C SER A 18 -2.23 -47.75 -6.70
N ALA A 19 -3.46 -47.31 -7.03
CA ALA A 19 -3.89 -45.93 -6.87
C ALA A 19 -4.15 -45.56 -5.39
N GLU A 20 -4.70 -46.48 -4.59
CA GLU A 20 -4.83 -46.30 -3.14
C GLU A 20 -3.47 -46.30 -2.43
N THR A 21 -2.47 -47.04 -2.94
CA THR A 21 -1.11 -47.05 -2.37
C THR A 21 -0.33 -45.79 -2.76
N GLU A 22 -0.53 -45.23 -3.97
CA GLU A 22 0.01 -43.93 -4.35
C GLU A 22 -0.64 -42.76 -3.59
N LEU A 23 -1.97 -42.78 -3.38
CA LEU A 23 -2.62 -41.82 -2.50
C LEU A 23 -2.15 -41.97 -1.05
N ALA A 24 -2.06 -43.19 -0.52
CA ALA A 24 -1.59 -43.43 0.85
C ALA A 24 -0.12 -42.99 1.06
N ALA A 25 0.71 -43.04 0.01
CA ALA A 25 2.07 -42.48 0.05
C ALA A 25 2.08 -40.94 0.11
N TYR A 26 1.08 -40.27 -0.47
CA TYR A 26 0.85 -38.83 -0.29
C TYR A 26 0.20 -38.47 1.06
N PHE A 27 -0.51 -39.41 1.69
CA PHE A 27 -1.33 -39.20 2.88
C PHE A 27 -0.89 -40.07 4.08
N THR A 28 0.31 -39.85 4.58
CA THR A 28 0.72 -40.25 5.94
C THR A 28 0.28 -39.20 6.96
N TYR A 29 0.16 -39.57 8.25
CA TYR A 29 -0.16 -38.63 9.34
C TYR A 29 0.85 -37.47 9.46
N ASP A 30 2.08 -37.65 8.96
CA ASP A 30 3.12 -36.62 8.87
C ASP A 30 3.00 -35.75 7.59
N THR A 31 2.43 -36.25 6.49
CA THR A 31 2.21 -35.49 5.24
C THR A 31 0.86 -34.78 5.18
N LEU A 32 -0.10 -35.16 6.02
CA LEU A 32 -1.41 -34.50 6.15
C LEU A 32 -1.36 -33.40 7.22
N ARG A 33 -0.33 -32.55 7.17
CA ARG A 33 -0.34 -31.31 7.96
C ARG A 33 -1.24 -30.31 7.25
N LEU A 34 -2.52 -30.34 7.58
CA LEU A 34 -3.41 -29.25 7.20
C LEU A 34 -2.84 -27.96 7.80
N GLU A 35 -2.39 -27.06 6.93
CA GLU A 35 -1.84 -25.77 7.35
C GLU A 35 -2.97 -24.82 7.71
N LEU A 36 -3.62 -25.12 8.84
CA LEU A 36 -4.80 -24.43 9.33
C LEU A 36 -4.56 -22.93 9.49
N ASP A 37 -3.35 -22.49 9.85
CA ASP A 37 -2.99 -21.06 9.91
C ASP A 37 -3.04 -20.39 8.53
N SER A 38 -2.56 -21.08 7.48
CA SER A 38 -2.56 -20.56 6.10
C SER A 38 -3.98 -20.54 5.54
N ILE A 39 -4.76 -21.59 5.83
CA ILE A 39 -6.17 -21.70 5.45
C ILE A 39 -6.99 -20.62 6.17
N GLU A 40 -6.82 -20.48 7.48
CA GLU A 40 -7.49 -19.45 8.28
C GLU A 40 -7.12 -18.05 7.77
N SER A 41 -5.84 -17.79 7.50
CA SER A 41 -5.37 -16.53 6.92
C SER A 41 -6.06 -16.21 5.58
N ALA A 42 -6.22 -17.21 4.71
CA ALA A 42 -6.91 -17.05 3.44
C ALA A 42 -8.42 -16.80 3.64
N LEU A 43 -9.07 -17.60 4.48
CA LEU A 43 -10.51 -17.52 4.75
C LEU A 43 -10.92 -16.21 5.46
N GLN A 44 -10.05 -15.67 6.32
CA GLN A 44 -10.29 -14.42 7.04
C GLN A 44 -9.75 -13.18 6.30
N GLY A 45 -9.09 -13.35 5.16
CA GLY A 45 -8.46 -12.25 4.42
C GLY A 45 -7.43 -11.50 5.27
N ILE A 46 -6.59 -12.23 6.00
CA ILE A 46 -5.48 -11.67 6.78
C ILE A 46 -4.41 -11.19 5.79
N SER A 47 -3.85 -10.00 6.04
CA SER A 47 -2.77 -9.46 5.20
C SER A 47 -1.56 -10.39 5.19
N THR A 48 -0.95 -10.56 4.02
CA THR A 48 0.34 -11.25 3.89
C THR A 48 1.42 -10.65 4.79
N ILE A 49 1.38 -9.34 5.02
CA ILE A 49 2.33 -8.62 5.90
C ILE A 49 2.12 -9.01 7.38
N ASP A 50 0.94 -9.44 7.77
CA ASP A 50 0.63 -9.82 9.15
C ASP A 50 0.85 -11.33 9.41
N ARG A 51 1.22 -12.10 8.38
CA ARG A 51 1.57 -13.52 8.53
C ARG A 51 2.85 -13.68 9.35
N LYS A 52 2.90 -14.79 10.11
CA LYS A 52 3.98 -15.08 11.05
C LYS A 52 5.05 -16.01 10.47
N ARG A 53 4.68 -16.88 9.54
CA ARG A 53 5.55 -17.92 8.98
C ARG A 53 5.12 -18.32 7.57
N LEU A 54 6.05 -18.93 6.85
CA LEU A 54 5.80 -19.71 5.64
C LEU A 54 5.86 -21.20 5.96
N PHE A 55 5.50 -22.04 5.00
CA PHE A 55 5.53 -23.50 5.11
C PHE A 55 6.23 -24.07 3.88
N ILE A 56 7.54 -23.92 3.85
CA ILE A 56 8.45 -24.35 2.79
C ILE A 56 9.53 -25.16 3.47
N HIS A 57 9.62 -26.44 3.10
CA HIS A 57 10.48 -27.41 3.77
C HIS A 57 11.68 -27.83 2.94
N HIS A 58 11.59 -27.70 1.62
CA HIS A 58 12.63 -28.11 0.68
C HIS A 58 12.86 -27.06 -0.42
N ASN A 59 14.01 -27.15 -1.09
CA ASN A 59 14.36 -26.26 -2.19
C ASN A 59 13.34 -26.31 -3.34
N ASP A 60 12.80 -27.48 -3.66
CA ASP A 60 11.80 -27.63 -4.73
C ASP A 60 10.52 -26.83 -4.43
N GLU A 61 10.08 -26.82 -3.16
CA GLU A 61 8.95 -25.98 -2.73
C GLU A 61 9.31 -24.49 -2.76
N ALA A 62 10.55 -24.15 -2.42
CA ALA A 62 11.03 -22.77 -2.47
C ALA A 62 11.07 -22.25 -3.91
N GLU A 63 11.52 -23.07 -4.86
CA GLU A 63 11.51 -22.75 -6.29
C GLU A 63 10.09 -22.62 -6.81
N ALA A 64 9.20 -23.56 -6.51
CA ALA A 64 7.78 -23.46 -6.86
C ALA A 64 7.12 -22.20 -6.26
N PHE A 65 7.51 -21.79 -5.05
CA PHE A 65 7.04 -20.54 -4.46
C PHE A 65 7.53 -19.31 -5.23
N ILE A 66 8.80 -19.30 -5.65
CA ILE A 66 9.40 -18.23 -6.46
C ILE A 66 8.72 -18.15 -7.85
N GLU A 67 8.44 -19.29 -8.47
CA GLU A 67 7.71 -19.38 -9.74
C GLU A 67 6.30 -18.78 -9.66
N ASN A 68 5.62 -18.91 -8.51
CA ASN A 68 4.31 -18.28 -8.30
C ASN A 68 4.37 -16.74 -8.21
N TYR A 69 5.56 -16.15 -8.01
CA TYR A 69 5.80 -14.72 -8.15
C TYR A 69 6.15 -14.31 -9.59
N GLY A 70 6.24 -15.28 -10.51
CA GLY A 70 6.58 -15.04 -11.92
C GLY A 70 8.08 -15.08 -12.23
N TYR A 71 8.90 -15.61 -11.31
CA TYR A 71 10.35 -15.71 -11.48
C TYR A 71 10.79 -17.17 -11.57
N ASN A 72 11.74 -17.48 -12.46
CA ASN A 72 12.34 -18.80 -12.57
C ASN A 72 13.73 -18.80 -11.92
N TRP A 73 13.89 -19.52 -10.81
CA TRP A 73 15.18 -19.58 -10.09
C TRP A 73 16.31 -20.19 -10.93
N SER A 74 16.01 -21.00 -11.94
CA SER A 74 17.02 -21.55 -12.86
C SER A 74 17.56 -20.50 -13.84
N GLU A 75 16.85 -19.39 -14.05
CA GLU A 75 17.26 -18.29 -14.93
C GLU A 75 18.14 -17.27 -14.19
N GLU A 76 19.31 -16.95 -14.76
CA GLU A 76 20.27 -16.05 -14.13
C GLU A 76 19.75 -14.62 -13.98
N GLN A 77 18.98 -14.15 -14.96
CA GLN A 77 18.38 -12.83 -14.95
C GLN A 77 17.39 -12.68 -13.79
N ASP A 78 16.51 -13.66 -13.61
CA ASP A 78 15.50 -13.66 -12.54
C ASP A 78 16.15 -13.76 -11.16
N ARG A 79 17.20 -14.59 -11.01
CA ARG A 79 18.00 -14.63 -9.77
C ARG A 79 18.60 -13.27 -9.44
N THR A 80 19.18 -12.60 -10.44
CA THR A 80 19.82 -11.30 -10.26
C THR A 80 18.79 -10.24 -9.86
N GLU A 81 17.62 -10.23 -10.49
CA GLU A 81 16.53 -9.31 -10.15
C GLU A 81 16.02 -9.54 -8.72
N LEU A 82 15.74 -10.79 -8.36
CA LEU A 82 15.27 -11.13 -7.01
C LEU A 82 16.30 -10.79 -5.93
N LEU A 83 17.60 -11.00 -6.18
CA LEU A 83 18.66 -10.61 -5.27
C LEU A 83 18.74 -9.08 -5.13
N ALA A 84 18.56 -8.32 -6.21
CA ALA A 84 18.49 -6.86 -6.14
C ALA A 84 17.30 -6.40 -5.28
N ILE A 85 16.13 -7.02 -5.42
CA ILE A 85 14.95 -6.75 -4.58
C ILE A 85 15.23 -7.11 -3.12
N PHE A 86 15.90 -8.23 -2.85
CA PHE A 86 16.31 -8.62 -1.50
C PHE A 86 17.25 -7.59 -0.86
N HIS A 87 18.29 -7.15 -1.57
CA HIS A 87 19.21 -6.13 -1.07
C HIS A 87 18.51 -4.77 -0.86
N GLU A 88 17.58 -4.39 -1.74
CA GLU A 88 16.74 -3.22 -1.54
C GLU A 88 15.89 -3.36 -0.27
N ALA A 89 15.25 -4.51 -0.06
CA ALA A 89 14.45 -4.78 1.13
C ALA A 89 15.28 -4.67 2.42
N CYS A 90 16.48 -5.25 2.44
CA CYS A 90 17.41 -5.15 3.56
C CYS A 90 17.83 -3.70 3.83
N THR A 91 18.18 -2.95 2.78
CA THR A 91 18.54 -1.53 2.86
C THR A 91 17.37 -0.70 3.40
N PHE A 92 16.16 -0.91 2.87
CA PHE A 92 14.96 -0.21 3.34
C PHE A 92 14.69 -0.48 4.82
N ILE A 93 14.82 -1.73 5.27
CA ILE A 93 14.65 -2.08 6.68
C ILE A 93 15.70 -1.36 7.54
N ASN A 94 16.97 -1.41 7.15
CA ASN A 94 18.06 -0.80 7.91
C ASN A 94 17.97 0.73 7.97
N ASP A 95 17.63 1.38 6.86
CA ASP A 95 17.64 2.84 6.76
C ASP A 95 16.36 3.50 7.28
N HIS A 96 15.22 2.81 7.16
CA HIS A 96 13.92 3.38 7.50
C HIS A 96 13.28 2.72 8.72
N LEU A 97 13.25 1.39 8.78
CA LEU A 97 12.54 0.70 9.86
C LEU A 97 13.39 0.54 11.11
N ILE A 98 14.71 0.47 11.00
CA ILE A 98 15.64 0.45 12.13
C ILE A 98 16.13 1.88 12.39
N PRO A 99 15.87 2.44 13.58
CA PRO A 99 16.37 3.75 13.96
C PRO A 99 17.90 3.75 14.02
N ASN A 100 18.54 4.68 13.31
CA ASN A 100 19.97 4.92 13.46
C ASN A 100 20.17 5.91 14.64
N PRO A 101 20.92 5.52 15.71
CA PRO A 101 21.22 6.39 16.84
C PRO A 101 21.81 7.75 16.43
N ASP A 102 22.59 7.79 15.34
CA ASP A 102 23.30 8.99 14.89
C ASP A 102 22.42 9.96 14.08
N THR A 103 21.31 9.49 13.49
CA THR A 103 20.34 10.36 12.79
C THR A 103 19.20 10.85 13.68
N LEU A 104 18.97 10.18 14.82
CA LEU A 104 17.96 10.54 15.82
C LEU A 104 18.22 11.88 16.54
N VAL A 105 19.44 12.44 16.43
CA VAL A 105 19.81 13.70 17.10
C VAL A 105 19.24 14.93 16.38
N LYS A 106 18.75 14.80 15.14
CA LYS A 106 18.26 15.95 14.34
C LYS A 106 16.75 16.13 14.29
N GLU A 107 15.96 15.14 14.71
CA GLU A 107 14.51 15.26 14.79
C GLU A 107 14.07 15.06 16.26
N THR A 108 13.48 16.10 16.85
CA THR A 108 13.13 16.23 18.29
C THR A 108 12.16 15.19 18.86
N THR A 109 11.81 14.14 18.13
CA THR A 109 10.96 13.03 18.61
C THR A 109 11.34 11.76 17.86
N SER A 110 12.09 10.88 18.52
CA SER A 110 12.35 9.53 18.01
C SER A 110 11.02 8.79 17.75
N PRO A 111 10.88 8.05 16.63
CA PRO A 111 9.76 7.14 16.44
C PRO A 111 9.79 5.98 17.44
N MET A 112 10.90 5.76 18.16
CA MET A 112 11.02 4.74 19.21
C MET A 112 10.27 5.14 20.49
N ALA A 113 9.71 4.16 21.17
CA ALA A 113 9.46 4.30 22.60
C ALA A 113 10.81 4.38 23.35
N PRO A 114 10.92 5.13 24.46
CA PRO A 114 12.17 5.28 25.21
C PRO A 114 12.86 3.96 25.58
N ASP A 115 12.08 2.89 25.75
CA ASP A 115 12.54 1.58 26.21
C ASP A 115 12.56 0.52 25.09
N GLU A 116 12.46 0.93 23.83
CA GLU A 116 12.43 -0.02 22.70
C GLU A 116 13.83 -0.57 22.39
N PRO A 117 13.99 -1.90 22.22
CA PRO A 117 15.30 -2.50 22.02
C PRO A 117 15.90 -2.14 20.67
N VAL A 118 17.22 -1.93 20.66
CA VAL A 118 17.99 -1.65 19.45
C VAL A 118 18.04 -2.92 18.59
N LEU A 119 17.51 -2.85 17.38
CA LEU A 119 17.60 -3.92 16.40
C LEU A 119 18.86 -3.77 15.55
N ARG A 120 19.47 -4.92 15.24
CA ARG A 120 20.54 -5.07 14.25
C ARG A 120 20.22 -6.27 13.39
N MET A 121 20.25 -6.09 12.07
CA MET A 121 20.10 -7.18 11.12
C MET A 121 21.33 -8.09 11.22
N PRO A 122 21.18 -9.43 11.26
CA PRO A 122 22.31 -10.36 11.32
C PRO A 122 23.20 -10.27 10.08
N GLU A 123 24.51 -10.43 10.24
CA GLU A 123 25.48 -10.38 9.14
C GLU A 123 25.22 -11.45 8.08
N ALA A 124 24.62 -12.58 8.45
CA ALA A 124 24.22 -13.65 7.53
C ALA A 124 23.30 -13.18 6.37
N PHE A 125 22.63 -12.03 6.49
CA PHE A 125 21.81 -11.45 5.42
C PHE A 125 22.64 -10.65 4.39
N ALA A 126 23.85 -10.22 4.73
CA ALA A 126 24.72 -9.50 3.79
C ALA A 126 25.28 -10.44 2.72
N ASP A 127 25.62 -11.67 3.12
CA ASP A 127 26.27 -12.67 2.26
C ASP A 127 25.29 -13.68 1.64
N LEU A 128 23.97 -13.49 1.82
CA LEU A 128 22.98 -14.43 1.35
C LEU A 128 22.81 -14.36 -0.18
N ALA A 129 23.39 -15.33 -0.89
CA ALA A 129 23.32 -15.43 -2.35
C ALA A 129 22.18 -16.33 -2.86
N ASP A 130 21.57 -17.14 -1.98
CA ASP A 130 20.51 -18.08 -2.35
C ASP A 130 19.22 -17.78 -1.57
N LEU A 131 18.24 -17.21 -2.27
CA LEU A 131 16.97 -16.80 -1.66
C LEU A 131 16.06 -17.97 -1.28
N ARG A 132 16.32 -19.19 -1.79
CA ARG A 132 15.61 -20.39 -1.30
C ARG A 132 15.91 -20.60 0.18
N GLN A 133 17.14 -20.32 0.63
CA GLN A 133 17.49 -20.40 2.04
C GLN A 133 16.71 -19.39 2.90
N LEU A 134 16.44 -18.18 2.37
CA LEU A 134 15.61 -17.19 3.06
C LEU A 134 14.19 -17.73 3.32
N LEU A 135 13.60 -18.40 2.32
CA LEU A 135 12.27 -19.01 2.43
C LEU A 135 12.27 -20.16 3.45
N LEU A 136 13.29 -21.02 3.42
CA LEU A 136 13.47 -22.10 4.40
C LEU A 136 13.64 -21.56 5.83
N TRP A 137 14.45 -20.52 6.02
CA TRP A 137 14.61 -19.87 7.34
C TRP A 137 13.30 -19.32 7.87
N ALA A 138 12.48 -18.70 7.01
CA ALA A 138 11.17 -18.16 7.38
C ALA A 138 10.13 -19.25 7.75
N SER A 139 10.39 -20.50 7.37
CA SER A 139 9.55 -21.65 7.68
C SER A 139 9.98 -22.42 8.93
N ASP A 140 11.26 -22.45 9.25
CA ASP A 140 11.77 -23.07 10.45
C ASP A 140 11.70 -22.12 11.66
N VAL A 141 10.76 -22.36 12.57
CA VAL A 141 10.55 -21.58 13.79
C VAL A 141 11.74 -21.65 14.75
N GLN A 142 12.54 -22.71 14.69
CA GLN A 142 13.73 -22.90 15.54
C GLN A 142 14.95 -22.20 14.96
N HIS A 143 14.93 -21.84 13.67
CA HIS A 143 16.06 -21.19 13.03
C HIS A 143 16.31 -19.80 13.65
N PRO A 144 17.56 -19.46 14.00
CA PRO A 144 17.89 -18.19 14.66
C PRO A 144 17.52 -16.97 13.82
N HIS A 145 17.45 -17.12 12.49
CA HIS A 145 17.11 -16.04 11.56
C HIS A 145 15.65 -16.01 11.11
N SER A 146 14.80 -16.91 11.62
CA SER A 146 13.42 -17.08 11.14
C SER A 146 12.61 -15.78 11.13
N ARG A 147 12.63 -15.04 12.23
CA ARG A 147 11.89 -13.78 12.35
C ARG A 147 12.43 -12.67 11.43
N TRP A 148 13.74 -12.63 11.22
CA TRP A 148 14.36 -11.70 10.28
C TRP A 148 14.03 -12.08 8.83
N ALA A 149 14.07 -13.36 8.50
CA ALA A 149 13.68 -13.86 7.19
C ALA A 149 12.23 -13.49 6.86
N CYS A 150 11.30 -13.72 7.78
CA CYS A 150 9.91 -13.26 7.65
C CYS A 150 9.80 -11.73 7.48
N ALA A 151 10.57 -10.94 8.22
CA ALA A 151 10.55 -9.48 8.11
C ALA A 151 11.03 -9.01 6.73
N VAL A 152 12.13 -9.57 6.22
CA VAL A 152 12.67 -9.26 4.89
C VAL A 152 11.70 -9.67 3.79
N LEU A 153 11.14 -10.88 3.85
CA LEU A 153 10.18 -11.38 2.87
C LEU A 153 8.92 -10.52 2.76
N LYS A 154 8.46 -9.91 3.86
CA LYS A 154 7.34 -8.95 3.83
C LYS A 154 7.66 -7.72 2.99
N VAL A 155 8.89 -7.21 3.09
CA VAL A 155 9.33 -6.04 2.32
C VAL A 155 9.61 -6.42 0.86
N ILE A 156 10.22 -7.59 0.61
CA ILE A 156 10.36 -8.16 -0.75
C ILE A 156 8.99 -8.25 -1.43
N HIS A 157 8.01 -8.85 -0.76
CA HIS A 157 6.66 -8.97 -1.29
C HIS A 157 6.05 -7.61 -1.68
N THR A 158 6.19 -6.59 -0.84
CA THR A 158 5.75 -5.22 -1.18
C THR A 158 6.52 -4.63 -2.36
N ILE A 159 7.83 -4.84 -2.45
CA ILE A 159 8.64 -4.34 -3.57
C ILE A 159 8.24 -5.04 -4.88
N CYS A 160 8.10 -6.37 -4.89
CA CYS A 160 7.64 -7.12 -6.06
C CYS A 160 6.28 -6.61 -6.56
N HIS A 161 5.35 -6.27 -5.66
CA HIS A 161 4.07 -5.67 -6.02
C HIS A 161 4.20 -4.27 -6.63
N ILE A 162 5.14 -3.46 -6.15
CA ILE A 162 5.42 -2.14 -6.74
C ILE A 162 6.04 -2.31 -8.13
N ASP A 163 7.05 -3.15 -8.30
CA ASP A 163 7.78 -3.24 -9.56
C ASP A 163 6.93 -3.82 -10.70
N ASN A 164 6.01 -4.71 -10.36
CA ASN A 164 5.22 -5.42 -11.36
C ASN A 164 3.81 -4.85 -11.60
N THR A 165 3.44 -3.72 -10.98
CA THR A 165 2.16 -3.08 -11.30
C THR A 165 2.24 -2.17 -12.54
N LEU A 166 1.24 -2.28 -13.41
CA LEU A 166 1.12 -1.45 -14.61
C LEU A 166 0.98 0.04 -14.28
N VAL A 167 0.50 0.37 -13.07
CA VAL A 167 0.35 1.75 -12.61
C VAL A 167 1.72 2.45 -12.56
N TYR A 168 2.80 1.79 -12.15
CA TYR A 168 4.11 2.45 -12.19
C TYR A 168 4.72 2.47 -13.57
N LYS A 169 4.57 1.37 -14.34
CA LYS A 169 5.09 1.27 -15.71
C LYS A 169 4.61 2.44 -16.59
N PHE A 170 3.38 2.90 -16.40
CA PHE A 170 2.82 4.00 -17.19
C PHE A 170 2.71 5.34 -16.44
N TYR A 171 3.35 5.48 -15.28
CA TYR A 171 3.24 6.68 -14.42
C TYR A 171 3.54 7.97 -15.19
N ASP A 172 4.70 8.07 -15.85
CA ASP A 172 5.11 9.32 -16.51
C ASP A 172 4.20 9.67 -17.69
N ARG A 173 3.75 8.66 -18.44
CA ARG A 173 2.80 8.84 -19.55
C ARG A 173 1.43 9.31 -19.03
N ALA A 174 0.95 8.71 -17.93
CA ALA A 174 -0.30 9.13 -17.29
C ALA A 174 -0.20 10.55 -16.72
N LYS A 175 0.92 10.88 -16.05
CA LYS A 175 1.19 12.23 -15.52
C LYS A 175 1.19 13.28 -16.62
N GLN A 176 1.90 13.04 -17.72
CA GLN A 176 1.91 13.95 -18.86
C GLN A 176 0.50 14.15 -19.44
N HIS A 177 -0.24 13.06 -19.65
CA HIS A 177 -1.60 13.13 -20.17
C HIS A 177 -2.53 13.91 -19.24
N ILE A 178 -2.55 13.61 -17.94
CA ILE A 178 -3.41 14.32 -16.99
C ILE A 178 -3.01 15.80 -16.91
N PHE A 179 -1.70 16.08 -16.77
CA PHE A 179 -1.20 17.44 -16.64
C PHE A 179 -1.51 18.30 -17.87
N SER A 180 -1.43 17.77 -19.09
CA SER A 180 -1.72 18.53 -20.31
C SER A 180 -3.17 19.03 -20.37
N HIS A 181 -4.13 18.31 -19.76
CA HIS A 181 -5.53 18.75 -19.69
C HIS A 181 -5.70 19.93 -18.73
N TYR A 182 -4.93 19.98 -17.64
CA TYR A 182 -4.93 21.14 -16.75
C TYR A 182 -4.20 22.32 -17.37
N GLN A 183 -3.06 22.09 -18.03
CA GLN A 183 -2.30 23.14 -18.71
C GLN A 183 -3.12 23.86 -19.79
N SER A 184 -4.02 23.17 -20.50
CA SER A 184 -4.84 23.79 -21.54
C SER A 184 -5.84 24.82 -21.00
N VAL A 185 -6.13 24.79 -19.69
CA VAL A 185 -7.05 25.73 -19.02
C VAL A 185 -6.34 26.63 -18.01
N ILE A 186 -5.02 26.58 -17.91
CA ILE A 186 -4.25 27.46 -17.02
C ILE A 186 -3.50 28.46 -17.88
N ARG A 187 -3.77 29.75 -17.65
CA ARG A 187 -3.12 30.86 -18.35
C ARG A 187 -2.50 31.83 -17.36
N ARG A 188 -1.46 32.53 -17.83
CA ARG A 188 -0.92 33.71 -17.15
C ARG A 188 -1.22 34.94 -17.99
N ASP A 189 -1.71 35.99 -17.36
CA ASP A 189 -1.84 37.29 -18.03
C ASP A 189 -0.51 38.06 -18.05
N GLU A 190 -0.50 39.24 -18.68
CA GLU A 190 0.68 40.11 -18.78
C GLU A 190 1.24 40.54 -17.41
N ALA A 191 0.38 40.58 -16.38
CA ALA A 191 0.77 40.90 -15.01
C ALA A 191 1.26 39.67 -14.22
N GLY A 192 1.31 38.50 -14.87
CA GLY A 192 1.75 37.23 -14.27
C GLY A 192 0.69 36.53 -13.42
N ARG A 193 -0.55 37.05 -13.36
CA ARG A 193 -1.65 36.45 -12.58
C ARG A 193 -2.13 35.17 -13.25
N LEU A 194 -2.44 34.16 -12.45
CA LEU A 194 -2.94 32.87 -12.93
C LEU A 194 -4.45 32.89 -13.10
N TRP A 195 -4.90 32.35 -14.22
CA TRP A 195 -6.30 32.22 -14.58
C TRP A 195 -6.61 30.76 -14.95
N LEU A 196 -7.69 30.24 -14.38
CA LEU A 196 -8.24 28.92 -14.65
C LEU A 196 -9.51 29.06 -15.51
N GLY A 197 -9.53 28.42 -16.67
CA GLY A 197 -10.66 28.42 -17.62
C GLY A 197 -10.19 28.41 -19.07
N PRO A 198 -11.07 28.24 -20.06
CA PRO A 198 -10.73 28.42 -21.48
C PRO A 198 -10.68 29.91 -21.87
N GLU A 199 -10.08 30.25 -23.01
CA GLU A 199 -9.91 31.64 -23.46
C GLU A 199 -11.26 32.36 -23.58
N ASP A 200 -12.22 31.74 -24.28
CA ASP A 200 -13.55 32.29 -24.55
C ASP A 200 -14.64 31.78 -23.59
N GLY A 201 -14.30 31.52 -22.32
CA GLY A 201 -15.29 30.98 -21.38
C GLY A 201 -15.13 31.43 -19.94
N LEU A 202 -15.59 30.56 -19.03
CA LEU A 202 -15.62 30.85 -17.61
C LEU A 202 -14.19 30.87 -17.06
N ASN A 203 -13.72 32.04 -16.65
CA ASN A 203 -12.37 32.26 -16.17
C ASN A 203 -12.36 32.67 -14.70
N LEU A 204 -11.56 31.98 -13.91
CA LEU A 204 -11.37 32.21 -12.48
C LEU A 204 -9.91 32.58 -12.22
N ASN A 205 -9.68 33.73 -11.61
CA ASN A 205 -8.35 34.07 -11.12
C ASN A 205 -8.03 33.18 -9.91
N ILE A 206 -6.92 32.45 -10.00
CA ILE A 206 -6.43 31.55 -8.95
C ILE A 206 -5.11 32.09 -8.40
N ALA A 207 -4.82 31.79 -7.13
CA ALA A 207 -3.61 32.23 -6.48
C ALA A 207 -2.40 31.43 -6.97
N ASP A 208 -2.54 30.10 -7.08
CA ASP A 208 -1.47 29.24 -7.56
C ASP A 208 -1.98 27.89 -8.07
N PHE A 209 -1.11 27.19 -8.81
CA PHE A 209 -1.33 25.85 -9.32
C PHE A 209 -0.07 25.00 -9.14
N GLU A 210 -0.19 23.89 -8.42
CA GLU A 210 0.92 22.99 -8.14
C GLU A 210 0.65 21.58 -8.69
N VAL A 211 1.68 20.98 -9.26
CA VAL A 211 1.71 19.54 -9.52
C VAL A 211 2.62 18.91 -8.49
N LYS A 212 2.08 18.02 -7.64
CA LYS A 212 2.87 17.31 -6.65
C LYS A 212 3.87 16.39 -7.35
N ASP A 213 5.09 16.37 -6.82
CA ASP A 213 6.13 15.47 -7.31
C ASP A 213 5.77 13.99 -7.10
N LYS A 214 6.43 13.14 -7.89
CA LYS A 214 6.33 11.69 -7.72
C LYS A 214 6.75 11.34 -6.30
N LYS A 215 5.90 10.59 -5.59
CA LYS A 215 6.29 10.06 -4.28
C LYS A 215 7.56 9.24 -4.41
N SER A 216 8.47 9.42 -3.46
CA SER A 216 9.67 8.59 -3.41
C SER A 216 9.27 7.12 -3.27
N ARG A 217 10.04 6.24 -3.89
CA ARG A 217 9.86 4.79 -3.82
C ARG A 217 9.71 4.31 -2.37
N ASN A 218 10.56 4.81 -1.47
CA ASN A 218 10.52 4.46 -0.04
C ASN A 218 9.22 4.93 0.65
N SER A 219 8.68 6.10 0.27
CA SER A 219 7.38 6.55 0.79
C SER A 219 6.23 5.64 0.36
N MET A 220 6.33 5.05 -0.83
CA MET A 220 5.33 4.11 -1.35
C MET A 220 5.43 2.75 -0.67
N ILE A 221 6.64 2.19 -0.54
CA ILE A 221 6.90 0.98 0.24
C ILE A 221 6.33 1.16 1.64
N LEU A 222 6.68 2.25 2.33
CA LEU A 222 6.18 2.55 3.67
C LEU A 222 4.65 2.64 3.72
N LYS A 223 4.04 3.30 2.74
CA LYS A 223 2.57 3.44 2.66
C LYS A 223 1.89 2.09 2.44
N LEU A 224 2.43 1.20 1.62
CA LEU A 224 1.88 -0.13 1.36
C LEU A 224 2.04 -1.06 2.55
N LEU A 225 3.20 -1.02 3.24
CA LEU A 225 3.43 -1.75 4.48
C LEU A 225 2.47 -1.35 5.61
N CYS A 226 1.83 -0.18 5.53
CA CYS A 226 0.79 0.25 6.47
C CYS A 226 -0.62 -0.26 6.10
N LYS A 227 -0.87 -0.59 4.82
CA LYS A 227 -2.18 -0.98 4.31
C LYS A 227 -2.41 -2.48 4.48
N LYS A 228 -3.63 -2.87 4.86
CA LYS A 228 -3.98 -4.29 5.02
C LYS A 228 -3.85 -5.04 3.69
N GLU A 229 -4.24 -4.41 2.60
CA GLU A 229 -4.27 -5.01 1.26
C GLU A 229 -2.86 -5.16 0.67
N ASN A 230 -1.92 -4.26 0.98
CA ASN A 230 -0.59 -4.19 0.36
C ASN A 230 -0.61 -4.13 -1.19
N VAL A 231 -1.71 -3.66 -1.78
CA VAL A 231 -1.93 -3.59 -3.23
C VAL A 231 -1.52 -2.22 -3.78
N ALA A 232 -0.59 -2.21 -4.74
CA ALA A 232 -0.08 -0.99 -5.35
C ALA A 232 -1.13 -0.25 -6.21
N GLU A 233 -2.04 -0.99 -6.86
CA GLU A 233 -3.15 -0.48 -7.67
C GLU A 233 -4.12 0.39 -6.85
N MET A 234 -4.13 0.22 -5.53
CA MET A 234 -4.96 0.98 -4.60
C MET A 234 -4.26 2.27 -4.10
N LEU A 235 -3.17 2.69 -4.75
CA LEU A 235 -2.51 3.96 -4.52
C LEU A 235 -3.08 5.03 -5.45
N PHE A 236 -4.10 5.72 -4.94
CA PHE A 236 -4.84 6.72 -5.71
C PHE A 236 -4.17 8.11 -5.77
N ASP A 237 -3.14 8.34 -4.96
CA ASP A 237 -2.48 9.63 -4.77
C ASP A 237 -1.03 9.63 -5.29
N LEU A 238 -0.80 8.92 -6.39
CA LEU A 238 0.49 8.88 -7.09
C LEU A 238 0.74 10.18 -7.89
N ILE A 239 -0.32 10.72 -8.49
CA ILE A 239 -0.34 12.02 -9.13
C ILE A 239 -1.24 12.91 -8.29
N GLY A 240 -0.71 14.05 -7.85
CA GLY A 240 -1.46 15.05 -7.12
C GLY A 240 -1.45 16.36 -7.86
N ILE A 241 -2.62 16.97 -8.05
CA ILE A 241 -2.79 18.31 -8.59
C ILE A 241 -3.39 19.16 -7.48
N ARG A 242 -2.86 20.36 -7.28
CA ARG A 242 -3.40 21.32 -6.33
C ARG A 242 -3.74 22.63 -7.04
N ILE A 243 -4.96 23.10 -6.81
CA ILE A 243 -5.42 24.43 -7.23
C ILE A 243 -5.61 25.24 -5.96
N ILE A 244 -4.94 26.39 -5.89
CA ILE A 244 -5.05 27.32 -4.76
C ILE A 244 -5.87 28.52 -5.23
N THR A 245 -7.06 28.70 -4.65
CA THR A 245 -7.96 29.81 -4.97
C THR A 245 -7.79 30.98 -3.99
N HIS A 246 -8.34 32.15 -4.31
CA HIS A 246 -8.27 33.29 -3.39
C HIS A 246 -9.21 33.14 -2.19
N THR A 247 -10.40 32.57 -2.41
CA THR A 247 -11.39 32.32 -1.35
C THR A 247 -11.85 30.86 -1.36
N ALA A 248 -12.41 30.40 -0.23
CA ALA A 248 -12.97 29.05 -0.15
C ALA A 248 -14.15 28.85 -1.11
N ALA A 249 -14.98 29.87 -1.35
CA ALA A 249 -16.08 29.82 -2.31
C ALA A 249 -15.59 29.62 -3.75
N ASP A 250 -14.46 30.23 -4.11
CA ASP A 250 -13.84 30.07 -5.43
C ASP A 250 -13.42 28.63 -5.72
N THR A 251 -13.23 27.77 -4.70
CA THR A 251 -12.95 26.34 -4.94
C THR A 251 -14.12 25.63 -5.63
N LEU A 252 -15.36 26.02 -5.33
CA LEU A 252 -16.55 25.49 -6.00
C LEU A 252 -16.65 26.03 -7.44
N LEU A 253 -16.28 27.30 -7.68
CA LEU A 253 -16.19 27.84 -9.04
C LEU A 253 -15.11 27.15 -9.85
N ALA A 254 -13.95 26.86 -9.25
CA ALA A 254 -12.87 26.12 -9.91
C ALA A 254 -13.36 24.75 -10.39
N LEU A 255 -14.15 24.03 -9.58
CA LEU A 255 -14.78 22.77 -9.99
C LEU A 255 -15.75 22.96 -11.18
N GLU A 256 -16.56 24.01 -11.17
CA GLU A 256 -17.47 24.30 -12.30
C GLU A 256 -16.71 24.66 -13.58
N VAL A 257 -15.62 25.41 -13.47
CA VAL A 257 -14.73 25.72 -14.62
C VAL A 257 -14.13 24.42 -15.18
N LEU A 258 -13.56 23.57 -14.34
CA LEU A 258 -12.95 22.30 -14.75
C LEU A 258 -13.97 21.34 -15.37
N ARG A 259 -15.21 21.33 -14.86
CA ARG A 259 -16.33 20.57 -15.43
C ARG A 259 -16.69 21.05 -16.82
N ARG A 260 -16.89 22.37 -17.00
CA ARG A 260 -17.27 22.95 -18.29
C ARG A 260 -16.20 22.78 -19.35
N ALA A 261 -14.94 22.85 -18.94
CA ALA A 261 -13.80 22.62 -19.82
C ALA A 261 -13.48 21.13 -20.08
N ASN A 262 -14.26 20.20 -19.50
CA ASN A 262 -14.03 18.75 -19.58
C ASN A 262 -12.63 18.30 -19.13
N VAL A 263 -12.02 19.04 -18.20
CA VAL A 263 -10.75 18.64 -17.57
C VAL A 263 -11.01 17.56 -16.52
N ILE A 264 -12.14 17.67 -15.81
CA ILE A 264 -12.63 16.65 -14.89
C ILE A 264 -13.94 16.10 -15.44
N LEU A 265 -14.04 14.78 -15.48
CA LEU A 265 -15.29 14.08 -15.77
C LEU A 265 -15.83 13.50 -14.48
N PHE A 266 -16.94 14.05 -13.98
CA PHE A 266 -17.56 13.57 -12.73
C PHE A 266 -17.99 12.10 -12.77
N THR A 267 -18.23 11.55 -13.96
CA THR A 267 -18.48 10.11 -14.16
C THR A 267 -17.27 9.22 -13.86
N ASN A 268 -16.06 9.79 -13.84
CA ASN A 268 -14.82 9.11 -13.50
C ASN A 268 -14.35 9.38 -12.06
N VAL A 269 -15.09 10.16 -11.28
CA VAL A 269 -14.78 10.39 -9.86
C VAL A 269 -15.09 9.13 -9.07
N LEU A 270 -14.12 8.64 -8.31
CA LEU A 270 -14.28 7.44 -7.49
C LEU A 270 -15.17 7.73 -6.27
N PRO A 271 -16.29 7.00 -6.10
CA PRO A 271 -17.12 7.12 -4.91
C PRO A 271 -16.32 6.84 -3.63
N ASN A 272 -16.68 7.51 -2.54
CA ASN A 272 -16.05 7.38 -1.21
C ASN A 272 -14.55 7.74 -1.17
N ARG A 273 -13.99 8.34 -2.23
CA ARG A 273 -12.60 8.83 -2.30
C ARG A 273 -12.51 10.33 -2.54
N SER A 274 -13.64 11.04 -2.37
CA SER A 274 -13.70 12.49 -2.32
C SER A 274 -14.03 12.93 -0.90
N ARG A 275 -13.38 13.98 -0.41
CA ARG A 275 -13.59 14.56 0.92
C ARG A 275 -13.67 16.07 0.79
N ASN A 276 -14.65 16.68 1.44
CA ASN A 276 -14.76 18.13 1.51
C ASN A 276 -14.73 18.54 2.99
N SER A 277 -13.60 19.08 3.45
CA SER A 277 -13.50 19.71 4.76
C SER A 277 -13.57 21.23 4.71
N LEU A 278 -13.56 21.84 3.52
CA LEU A 278 -13.37 23.28 3.33
C LEU A 278 -14.67 24.07 3.18
N VAL A 279 -15.73 23.48 2.62
CA VAL A 279 -16.98 24.20 2.36
C VAL A 279 -18.16 23.33 2.77
N ASP A 280 -19.02 23.81 3.67
CA ASP A 280 -20.35 23.23 3.82
C ASP A 280 -21.16 23.51 2.55
N TYR A 281 -21.17 22.50 1.67
CA TYR A 281 -21.80 22.61 0.36
C TYR A 281 -23.31 22.84 0.47
N HIS A 282 -23.98 22.25 1.45
CA HIS A 282 -25.43 22.38 1.58
C HIS A 282 -25.81 23.78 2.06
N ALA A 283 -25.11 24.30 3.06
CA ALA A 283 -25.30 25.67 3.53
C ALA A 283 -24.95 26.70 2.44
N PHE A 284 -23.86 26.47 1.69
CA PHE A 284 -23.47 27.34 0.60
C PHE A 284 -24.51 27.34 -0.54
N LYS A 285 -24.94 26.14 -0.96
CA LYS A 285 -25.95 25.96 -2.02
C LYS A 285 -27.26 26.65 -1.67
N ALA A 286 -27.76 26.49 -0.44
CA ALA A 286 -28.99 27.13 0.00
C ALA A 286 -28.91 28.67 -0.07
N GLN A 287 -27.79 29.26 0.38
CA GLN A 287 -27.56 30.70 0.30
C GLN A 287 -27.45 31.20 -1.14
N LEU A 288 -26.76 30.44 -2.00
CA LEU A 288 -26.64 30.77 -3.42
C LEU A 288 -28.02 30.73 -4.11
N GLU A 289 -28.80 29.68 -3.89
CA GLU A 289 -30.15 29.53 -4.46
C GLU A 289 -31.08 30.64 -3.99
N GLN A 290 -31.02 31.03 -2.71
CA GLN A 290 -31.78 32.16 -2.18
C GLN A 290 -31.40 33.48 -2.86
N ARG A 291 -30.10 33.74 -3.06
CA ARG A 291 -29.63 34.97 -3.71
C ARG A 291 -29.99 34.99 -5.19
N LEU A 292 -29.84 33.87 -5.90
CA LEU A 292 -30.24 33.75 -7.31
C LEU A 292 -31.74 33.94 -7.50
N ALA A 293 -32.58 33.45 -6.59
CA ALA A 293 -34.02 33.65 -6.65
C ALA A 293 -34.44 35.12 -6.45
N ALA A 294 -33.58 35.95 -5.86
CA ALA A 294 -33.80 37.39 -5.70
C ALA A 294 -33.30 38.22 -6.89
N GLU A 295 -32.57 37.62 -7.83
CA GLU A 295 -32.08 38.27 -9.04
C GLU A 295 -33.16 38.28 -10.15
N PRO A 296 -33.15 39.28 -11.05
CA PRO A 296 -34.05 39.31 -12.21
C PRO A 296 -33.82 38.11 -13.15
N GLN A 297 -34.81 37.78 -13.99
CA GLN A 297 -34.86 36.57 -14.82
C GLN A 297 -33.67 36.38 -15.79
N ALA A 298 -32.86 37.42 -16.05
CA ALA A 298 -31.63 37.33 -16.84
C ALA A 298 -30.43 37.73 -15.98
N ILE A 299 -29.73 36.73 -15.42
CA ILE A 299 -28.48 36.92 -14.68
C ILE A 299 -27.28 36.63 -15.59
N THR A 300 -26.26 37.49 -15.53
CA THR A 300 -25.00 37.27 -16.25
C THR A 300 -24.08 36.35 -15.46
N LEU A 301 -23.10 35.71 -16.13
CA LEU A 301 -22.08 34.90 -15.44
C LEU A 301 -21.24 35.74 -14.48
N ASP A 302 -20.93 36.99 -14.84
CA ASP A 302 -20.21 37.92 -13.97
C ASP A 302 -20.98 38.17 -12.67
N ARG A 303 -22.31 38.33 -12.77
CA ARG A 303 -23.15 38.52 -11.58
C ARG A 303 -23.16 37.27 -10.69
N VAL A 304 -23.19 36.07 -11.28
CA VAL A 304 -23.04 34.82 -10.51
C VAL A 304 -21.70 34.81 -9.76
N PHE A 305 -20.60 35.23 -10.39
CA PHE A 305 -19.28 35.29 -9.76
C PHE A 305 -19.23 36.28 -8.59
N GLU A 306 -19.85 37.45 -8.73
CA GLU A 306 -20.01 38.39 -7.63
C GLU A 306 -20.80 37.79 -6.45
N LEU A 307 -21.88 37.06 -6.75
CA LEU A 307 -22.66 36.39 -5.71
C LEU A 307 -21.82 35.36 -4.96
N PHE A 308 -21.05 34.51 -5.66
CA PHE A 308 -20.15 33.55 -5.03
C PHE A 308 -19.17 34.21 -4.04
N LYS A 309 -18.59 35.36 -4.41
CA LYS A 309 -17.64 36.11 -3.56
C LYS A 309 -18.28 36.71 -2.30
N THR A 310 -19.59 36.91 -2.30
CA THR A 310 -20.32 37.58 -1.20
C THR A 310 -21.07 36.60 -0.30
N ILE A 311 -21.07 35.31 -0.62
CA ILE A 311 -21.67 34.28 0.23
C ILE A 311 -20.65 33.88 1.30
N PRO A 312 -20.97 34.06 2.61
CA PRO A 312 -20.09 33.59 3.67
C PRO A 312 -20.00 32.06 3.63
N VAL A 313 -18.78 31.55 3.55
CA VAL A 313 -18.50 30.12 3.60
C VAL A 313 -18.54 29.65 5.04
N GLN A 314 -19.30 28.59 5.27
CA GLN A 314 -19.31 27.83 6.52
C GLN A 314 -18.47 26.57 6.33
N TYR A 315 -17.91 26.06 7.42
CA TYR A 315 -17.14 24.82 7.41
C TYR A 315 -18.01 23.67 7.91
N PRO A 316 -17.87 22.45 7.37
CA PRO A 316 -18.60 21.32 7.90
C PRO A 316 -18.17 21.04 9.35
N GLU A 317 -19.16 20.92 10.25
CA GLU A 317 -18.97 20.69 11.69
C GLU A 317 -18.45 19.28 12.00
N ASN A 318 -18.79 18.30 11.15
CA ASN A 318 -18.38 16.91 11.28
C ASN A 318 -17.88 16.38 9.94
N VAL A 319 -16.64 16.68 9.57
CA VAL A 319 -16.01 16.00 8.43
C VAL A 319 -15.53 14.64 8.91
N ASP A 320 -16.48 13.71 9.14
CA ASP A 320 -16.27 12.35 9.69
C ASP A 320 -14.80 12.07 9.98
N GLY A 321 -14.38 12.40 11.20
CA GLY A 321 -13.00 12.26 11.67
C GLY A 321 -12.51 10.82 11.69
N PHE A 322 -13.32 9.88 11.21
CA PHE A 322 -12.97 8.47 11.09
C PHE A 322 -12.81 8.09 9.62
N ASN A 323 -11.66 8.47 9.05
CA ASN A 323 -11.12 7.69 7.95
C ASN A 323 -10.31 6.53 8.56
N PRO A 324 -10.77 5.27 8.50
CA PRO A 324 -9.98 4.15 9.00
C PRO A 324 -8.63 4.02 8.26
N ASP A 325 -8.50 4.57 7.04
CA ASP A 325 -7.24 4.65 6.29
C ASP A 325 -6.38 5.88 6.70
N ASN A 326 -6.92 6.84 7.45
CA ASN A 326 -6.25 8.08 7.84
C ASN A 326 -6.74 8.67 9.19
N PRO A 327 -6.59 7.95 10.32
CA PRO A 327 -7.06 8.38 11.63
C PRO A 327 -6.33 9.59 12.22
N ASP A 328 -5.26 10.05 11.56
CA ASP A 328 -4.34 11.09 12.03
C ASP A 328 -4.48 12.44 11.28
N SER A 329 -5.43 12.58 10.34
CA SER A 329 -5.63 13.88 9.68
C SER A 329 -6.09 14.91 10.70
N LEU A 330 -5.34 16.02 10.84
CA LEU A 330 -5.65 17.11 11.77
C LEU A 330 -7.11 17.55 11.67
N SER A 331 -7.72 17.86 12.82
CA SER A 331 -9.05 18.51 12.92
C SER A 331 -9.14 19.80 12.13
N ASP A 332 -8.00 20.47 11.95
CA ASP A 332 -7.91 21.83 11.40
C ASP A 332 -7.49 21.81 9.91
N TYR A 333 -7.24 20.64 9.34
CA TYR A 333 -6.87 20.53 7.92
C TYR A 333 -8.09 20.73 7.01
N ARG A 334 -8.08 21.82 6.24
CA ARG A 334 -9.18 22.24 5.36
C ARG A 334 -8.76 22.18 3.90
N ALA A 335 -9.46 21.36 3.11
CA ALA A 335 -9.34 21.25 1.65
C ALA A 335 -10.51 20.44 1.05
N ILE A 336 -10.71 20.55 -0.25
CA ILE A 336 -11.52 19.63 -1.06
C ILE A 336 -10.58 18.67 -1.77
N HIS A 337 -10.75 17.37 -1.55
CA HIS A 337 -10.03 16.30 -2.23
C HIS A 337 -11.01 15.55 -3.13
N ILE A 338 -10.62 15.33 -4.38
CA ILE A 338 -11.37 14.53 -5.34
C ILE A 338 -10.41 13.54 -5.95
N THR A 339 -10.78 12.26 -5.91
CA THR A 339 -10.05 11.22 -6.65
C THR A 339 -10.76 10.95 -7.95
N GLU A 340 -10.15 11.30 -9.08
CA GLU A 340 -10.66 10.97 -10.42
C GLU A 340 -9.82 9.85 -11.03
N ARG A 341 -10.46 9.04 -11.87
CA ARG A 341 -9.81 7.95 -12.60
C ARG A 341 -10.10 8.06 -14.11
N PRO A 342 -9.41 8.94 -14.86
CA PRO A 342 -9.56 9.03 -16.31
C PRO A 342 -9.03 7.80 -17.04
N LEU A 343 -9.54 7.59 -18.26
CA LEU A 343 -9.02 6.59 -19.18
C LEU A 343 -7.81 7.15 -19.93
N ILE A 344 -6.62 6.64 -19.63
CA ILE A 344 -5.38 7.03 -20.28
C ILE A 344 -5.19 6.17 -21.53
N ARG A 345 -4.77 6.81 -22.64
CA ARG A 345 -4.43 6.14 -23.89
C ARG A 345 -2.94 6.31 -24.18
N VAL A 346 -2.20 5.21 -24.22
CA VAL A 346 -0.75 5.19 -24.53
C VAL A 346 -0.53 4.38 -25.81
N LYS A 347 0.33 4.89 -26.70
CA LYS A 347 0.80 4.11 -27.86
C LYS A 347 1.86 3.12 -27.37
N SER A 348 1.66 1.83 -27.62
CA SER A 348 2.69 0.81 -27.41
C SER A 348 3.34 0.49 -28.74
N GLU A 349 4.64 0.74 -28.84
CA GLU A 349 5.44 0.38 -30.01
C GLU A 349 5.53 -1.15 -30.13
N GLU A 350 5.76 -1.85 -29.02
CA GLU A 350 5.83 -3.32 -28.93
C GLU A 350 4.56 -4.02 -29.45
N LEU A 351 3.37 -3.52 -29.08
CA LEU A 351 2.10 -4.16 -29.47
C LEU A 351 1.52 -3.63 -30.79
N GLY A 352 2.15 -2.62 -31.41
CA GLY A 352 1.64 -1.96 -32.62
C GLY A 352 0.25 -1.32 -32.47
N ARG A 353 -0.26 -1.16 -31.24
CA ARG A 353 -1.60 -0.62 -30.95
C ARG A 353 -1.62 0.25 -29.70
N ALA A 354 -2.69 1.04 -29.56
CA ALA A 354 -2.91 1.84 -28.36
C ALA A 354 -3.43 0.96 -27.22
N ILE A 355 -2.75 1.04 -26.07
CA ILE A 355 -3.22 0.50 -24.79
C ILE A 355 -4.09 1.57 -24.13
N ARG A 356 -5.18 1.12 -23.48
CA ARG A 356 -6.03 1.98 -22.66
C ARG A 356 -6.15 1.39 -21.27
N PHE A 357 -5.99 2.22 -20.26
CA PHE A 357 -6.13 1.82 -18.86
C PHE A 357 -6.62 3.00 -18.04
N TYR A 358 -7.30 2.69 -16.95
CA TYR A 358 -7.72 3.70 -15.99
C TYR A 358 -6.56 4.06 -15.06
N PHE A 359 -6.35 5.35 -14.80
CA PHE A 359 -5.29 5.81 -13.91
C PHE A 359 -5.81 6.81 -12.88
N PRO A 360 -5.71 6.53 -11.57
CA PRO A 360 -6.22 7.45 -10.57
C PRO A 360 -5.26 8.62 -10.32
N TYR A 361 -5.82 9.79 -10.07
CA TYR A 361 -5.09 10.93 -9.54
C TYR A 361 -5.94 11.69 -8.53
N GLU A 362 -5.26 12.42 -7.65
CA GLU A 362 -5.88 13.26 -6.63
C GLU A 362 -5.85 14.72 -7.07
N LEU A 363 -7.03 15.34 -7.18
CA LEU A 363 -7.19 16.78 -7.23
C LEU A 363 -7.46 17.32 -5.83
N GLN A 364 -6.69 18.34 -5.45
CA GLN A 364 -6.86 19.08 -4.21
C GLN A 364 -7.22 20.54 -4.53
N LEU A 365 -8.31 21.05 -3.96
CA LEU A 365 -8.66 22.45 -4.00
C LEU A 365 -8.62 23.04 -2.59
N VAL A 366 -7.99 24.20 -2.46
CA VAL A 366 -7.82 24.90 -1.18
C VAL A 366 -7.76 26.39 -1.47
N ASP A 367 -8.20 27.23 -0.55
CA ASP A 367 -8.00 28.67 -0.65
C ASP A 367 -6.66 29.10 -0.06
N LEU A 368 -6.24 30.32 -0.37
CA LEU A 368 -4.93 30.83 0.00
C LEU A 368 -4.72 30.88 1.53
N ALA A 369 -5.75 31.25 2.31
CA ALA A 369 -5.64 31.35 3.76
C ALA A 369 -5.38 29.96 4.38
N HIS A 370 -6.25 28.98 4.09
CA HIS A 370 -6.04 27.62 4.61
C HIS A 370 -4.81 26.94 4.00
N HIS A 371 -4.39 27.30 2.79
CA HIS A 371 -3.13 26.79 2.27
C HIS A 371 -1.96 27.22 3.15
N GLN A 372 -1.89 28.49 3.54
CA GLN A 372 -0.84 29.01 4.42
C GLN A 372 -0.91 28.38 5.81
N GLU A 373 -2.11 28.22 6.37
CA GLU A 373 -2.31 27.52 7.65
C GLU A 373 -1.86 26.05 7.57
N ASN A 374 -2.26 25.33 6.52
CA ASN A 374 -1.85 23.94 6.28
C ASN A 374 -0.32 23.79 6.15
N LEU A 375 0.36 24.80 5.59
CA LEU A 375 1.83 24.85 5.54
C LEU A 375 2.45 25.11 6.90
N SER A 376 1.83 25.95 7.74
CA SER A 376 2.29 26.19 9.11
C SER A 376 2.10 24.97 10.03
N GLY A 377 1.10 24.12 9.74
CA GLY A 377 0.84 22.85 10.41
C GLY A 377 1.82 21.71 10.09
N GLN A 378 2.99 21.98 9.50
CA GLN A 378 4.01 20.99 9.12
C GLN A 378 4.43 20.04 10.27
N SER A 379 4.35 20.49 11.53
CA SER A 379 4.63 19.64 12.70
C SER A 379 3.70 18.42 12.78
N ALA A 380 2.44 18.56 12.39
CA ALA A 380 1.49 17.46 12.34
C ALA A 380 1.71 16.53 11.15
N HIS A 381 2.16 17.06 10.01
CA HIS A 381 2.54 16.24 8.87
C HIS A 381 3.79 15.39 9.17
N ALA A 382 4.75 15.93 9.94
CA ALA A 382 5.86 15.17 10.47
C ALA A 382 5.37 14.04 11.40
N ARG A 383 4.47 14.37 12.35
CA ARG A 383 3.85 13.37 13.25
C ARG A 383 3.08 12.28 12.49
N TYR A 384 2.38 12.64 11.41
CA TYR A 384 1.70 11.69 10.53
C TYR A 384 2.66 10.71 9.87
N LYS A 385 3.78 11.20 9.32
CA LYS A 385 4.84 10.35 8.77
C LYS A 385 5.43 9.42 9.84
N GLN A 386 5.65 9.92 11.05
CA GLN A 386 6.15 9.12 12.17
C GLN A 386 5.16 8.02 12.57
N ASN A 387 3.85 8.30 12.62
CA ASN A 387 2.84 7.30 12.93
C ASN A 387 2.80 6.18 11.88
N LYS A 388 2.90 6.52 10.60
CA LYS A 388 3.06 5.52 9.53
C LYS A 388 4.31 4.68 9.71
N LEU A 389 5.42 5.33 10.05
CA LEU A 389 6.66 4.63 10.31
C LEU A 389 6.52 3.62 11.46
N ARG A 390 5.93 4.05 12.57
CA ARG A 390 5.62 3.19 13.72
C ARG A 390 4.70 2.03 13.34
N GLN A 391 3.66 2.28 12.55
CA GLN A 391 2.73 1.25 12.08
C GLN A 391 3.44 0.21 11.21
N ALA A 392 4.18 0.63 10.19
CA ALA A 392 4.94 -0.26 9.32
C ALA A 392 5.97 -1.06 10.12
N ARG A 393 6.73 -0.40 11.02
CA ARG A 393 7.70 -1.05 11.90
C ARG A 393 7.04 -2.11 12.78
N LYS A 394 5.88 -1.82 13.38
CA LYS A 394 5.14 -2.78 14.19
C LYS A 394 4.68 -4.00 13.38
N ARG A 395 4.24 -3.82 12.14
CA ARG A 395 3.78 -4.93 11.27
C ARG A 395 4.93 -5.80 10.77
N VAL A 396 6.04 -5.18 10.40
CA VAL A 396 7.21 -5.88 9.84
C VAL A 396 8.10 -6.46 10.95
N LEU A 397 8.51 -5.65 11.92
CA LEU A 397 9.50 -6.01 12.95
C LEU A 397 8.87 -6.39 14.31
N GLY A 398 7.54 -6.31 14.45
CA GLY A 398 6.84 -6.59 15.71
C GLY A 398 7.25 -7.90 16.41
N PRO A 399 7.39 -9.04 15.71
CA PRO A 399 7.87 -10.27 16.32
C PRO A 399 9.28 -10.18 16.90
N LEU A 400 10.20 -9.45 16.24
CA LEU A 400 11.58 -9.25 16.71
C LEU A 400 11.61 -8.37 17.97
N LEU A 401 10.79 -7.32 17.99
CA LEU A 401 10.70 -6.38 19.11
C LEU A 401 10.19 -7.04 20.39
N LYS A 402 9.15 -7.89 20.27
CA LYS A 402 8.58 -8.62 21.41
C LYS A 402 9.57 -9.55 22.10
N THR A 403 10.50 -10.12 21.34
CA THR A 403 11.42 -11.14 21.86
C THR A 403 12.64 -10.59 22.55
N LEU A 404 12.94 -9.33 22.30
CA LEU A 404 13.96 -8.59 23.06
C LEU A 404 13.38 -8.03 24.36
N THR A 405 12.08 -7.72 24.41
CA THR A 405 11.39 -7.29 25.64
C THR A 405 11.05 -8.43 26.59
N ASN A 406 10.87 -9.66 26.07
CA ASN A 406 10.59 -10.87 26.85
C ASN A 406 11.41 -12.04 26.26
N PRO A 407 12.69 -12.19 26.64
CA PRO A 407 13.43 -13.38 26.27
C PRO A 407 12.81 -14.57 27.01
N SER A 408 12.08 -15.44 26.31
CA SER A 408 11.67 -16.73 26.87
C SER A 408 12.93 -17.46 27.38
N PRO A 409 12.86 -18.17 28.52
CA PRO A 409 14.00 -18.92 29.02
C PRO A 409 14.43 -19.93 27.96
N ASN A 410 15.71 -19.89 27.61
CA ASN A 410 16.32 -20.78 26.63
C ASN A 410 15.96 -22.24 26.95
N PRO A 411 15.60 -23.09 25.96
CA PRO A 411 15.43 -24.51 26.22
C PRO A 411 16.77 -25.04 26.74
N GLN A 412 16.81 -25.51 27.98
CA GLN A 412 18.00 -26.19 28.50
C GLN A 412 18.31 -27.37 27.57
N PRO A 413 19.60 -27.62 27.25
CA PRO A 413 19.98 -28.82 26.52
C PRO A 413 19.48 -30.03 27.31
N LYS A 414 18.76 -30.94 26.62
CA LYS A 414 18.29 -32.19 27.22
C LYS A 414 19.47 -32.90 27.89
N PRO A 415 19.32 -33.44 29.11
CA PRO A 415 20.37 -34.23 29.72
C PRO A 415 20.67 -35.45 28.85
N GLU A 416 21.95 -35.71 28.62
CA GLU A 416 22.43 -36.92 27.96
C GLU A 416 21.85 -38.17 28.62
N PRO A 417 21.57 -39.23 27.85
CA PRO A 417 21.04 -40.47 28.42
C PRO A 417 22.09 -41.08 29.35
N THR A 418 21.76 -41.14 30.64
CA THR A 418 22.56 -41.83 31.65
C THR A 418 22.70 -43.30 31.29
N ASP A 419 23.94 -43.77 31.16
CA ASP A 419 24.30 -45.17 31.02
C ASP A 419 23.56 -46.05 32.03
N GLY A 420 23.00 -47.15 31.53
CA GLY A 420 22.28 -48.14 32.32
C GLY A 420 23.16 -48.79 33.40
N PRO A 421 22.56 -49.33 34.47
CA PRO A 421 23.32 -49.85 35.60
C PRO A 421 24.06 -51.12 35.20
N ALA A 422 25.38 -51.09 35.39
CA ALA A 422 26.26 -52.23 35.30
C ALA A 422 25.89 -53.28 36.35
N ILE A 423 25.74 -54.52 35.88
CA ILE A 423 25.64 -55.73 36.69
C ILE A 423 26.97 -55.94 37.41
N ALA A 424 26.95 -56.00 38.74
CA ALA A 424 28.05 -56.53 39.54
C ALA A 424 27.47 -57.43 40.64
N GLY A 425 27.68 -58.74 40.48
CA GLY A 425 27.51 -59.69 41.57
C GLY A 425 28.71 -59.68 42.50
N ALA A 426 28.47 -59.96 43.78
CA ALA A 426 29.44 -60.55 44.70
C ALA A 426 28.71 -61.02 45.98
N SER A 427 28.65 -62.35 46.14
CA SER A 427 28.96 -63.11 47.36
C SER A 427 28.55 -62.53 48.74
N SER A 428 27.60 -63.18 49.41
CA SER A 428 27.82 -64.04 50.60
C SER A 428 26.63 -64.98 50.78
#